data_AF-I1R8S8-F1
#
_entry.id   AF-I1R8S8-F1
#
_cell.length_a   1.000
_cell.length_b   1.000
_cell.length_c   1.000
_cell.angle_alpha   90.00
_cell.angle_beta   90.00
_cell.angle_gamma   90.00
#
_symmetry.space_group_name_H-M   'P 1'
#
loop_
_entity.id
_entity.type
_entity.pdbx_description
1 polymer ?
#
loop_
_entity_poly.entity_id
_entity_poly.type
_entity_poly.pdbx_seq_one_letter_code
_entity_poly.pdbx_strand_id
1 'polypeptide(L)'
;GKWACSECMEETRSKWLKHSHKTVYMGHRRFLPRYHPYRNMRKNFNGHRDTARSPAELTGTELHNLVMGITNEFGKKRKVGKTKENS
;
A
#
# COMPACT_ATOMS: atom_id res chain seq x y z
N GLY A 1 -0.15 4.03 -5.03
CA GLY A 1 -1.29 4.67 -4.33
C GLY A 1 -0.92 4.90 -2.87
N LYS A 2 -1.73 5.66 -2.12
CA LYS A 2 -1.45 5.98 -0.70
C LYS A 2 -1.25 4.73 0.18
N TRP A 3 -1.90 3.63 -0.15
CA TRP A 3 -1.98 2.38 0.62
C TRP A 3 -1.40 1.18 -0.13
N ALA A 4 -0.39 1.39 -0.98
CA ALA A 4 0.05 0.32 -1.90
C ALA A 4 0.94 -0.75 -1.26
N CYS A 5 1.38 -0.58 -0.01
CA CYS A 5 2.22 -1.58 0.65
C CYS A 5 1.32 -2.65 1.25
N SER A 6 1.41 -3.89 0.75
CA SER A 6 0.63 -5.03 1.24
C SER A 6 1.00 -5.45 2.66
N GLU A 7 2.22 -5.18 3.11
CA GLU A 7 2.66 -5.48 4.47
C GLU A 7 2.19 -4.42 5.48
N CYS A 8 2.24 -3.14 5.10
CA CYS A 8 1.79 -2.07 5.99
C CYS A 8 0.29 -1.84 5.93
N MET A 9 -0.34 -2.08 4.78
CA MET A 9 -1.75 -1.77 4.49
C MET A 9 -2.15 -0.41 5.04
N GLU A 10 -2.99 -0.39 6.09
CA GLU A 10 -3.47 0.82 6.73
C GLU A 10 -2.37 1.61 7.47
N GLU A 11 -1.33 0.94 7.91
CA GLU A 11 -0.15 1.55 8.55
C GLU A 11 0.88 2.10 7.54
N THR A 12 0.56 2.07 6.24
CA THR A 12 1.42 2.61 5.18
C THR A 12 1.66 4.09 5.42
N ARG A 13 2.91 4.45 5.75
CA ARG A 13 3.31 5.86 5.82
C ARG A 13 3.74 6.30 4.42
N SER A 14 2.83 6.93 3.69
CA SER A 14 3.14 7.52 2.38
C SER A 14 3.13 9.04 2.43
N LYS A 15 3.93 9.66 1.56
CA LYS A 15 4.00 11.11 1.38
C LYS A 15 3.89 11.43 -0.10
N TRP A 16 3.02 12.38 -0.45
CA TRP A 16 2.96 12.92 -1.80
C TRP A 16 4.01 14.01 -1.96
N LEU A 17 4.84 13.89 -3.00
CA LEU A 17 5.81 14.92 -3.38
C LEU A 17 5.18 15.83 -4.44
N LYS A 18 4.87 17.08 -4.06
CA LYS A 18 4.15 18.04 -4.90
C LYS A 18 4.83 18.28 -6.25
N HIS A 19 6.16 18.44 -6.27
CA HIS A 19 6.89 18.83 -7.48
C HIS A 19 7.17 17.67 -8.44
N SER A 20 7.36 16.46 -7.92
CA SER A 20 7.60 15.29 -8.77
C SER A 20 6.32 14.53 -9.10
N HIS A 21 5.19 14.88 -8.47
CA HIS A 21 3.91 14.16 -8.55
C HIS A 21 4.06 12.66 -8.28
N LYS A 22 4.86 12.31 -7.27
CA LYS A 22 5.11 10.91 -6.88
C LYS A 22 4.68 10.67 -5.44
N THR A 23 4.14 9.48 -5.18
CA THR A 23 3.97 8.97 -3.83
C THR A 23 5.25 8.26 -3.43
N VAL A 24 5.87 8.69 -2.32
CA VAL A 24 7.00 7.99 -1.71
C VAL A 24 6.54 7.32 -0.43
N TYR A 25 7.09 6.15 -0.14
CA TYR A 25 6.80 5.42 1.08
C TYR A 25 7.91 5.68 2.11
N MET A 26 7.51 5.78 3.36
CA MET A 26 8.33 6.23 4.47
C MET A 26 8.24 5.23 5.61
N GLY A 27 9.24 5.27 6.49
CA GLY A 27 9.26 4.45 7.69
C GLY A 27 9.55 2.97 7.44
N HIS A 28 10.22 2.62 6.34
CA HIS A 28 10.69 1.25 6.07
C HIS A 28 11.71 0.76 7.10
N ARG A 29 12.32 1.67 7.84
CA ARG A 29 13.31 1.34 8.88
C ARG A 29 12.66 0.68 10.10
N ARG A 30 11.33 0.70 10.23
CA ARG A 30 10.59 0.02 11.30
C ARG A 30 10.68 -1.51 11.24
N PHE A 31 11.00 -2.07 10.08
CA PHE A 31 11.21 -3.51 9.87
C PHE A 31 12.62 -3.97 10.28
N LEU A 32 13.54 -3.03 10.54
CA LEU A 32 14.88 -3.37 11.02
C LEU A 32 14.83 -3.71 12.52
N PRO A 33 15.80 -4.50 13.02
CA PRO A 33 15.92 -4.78 14.44
C PRO A 33 15.90 -3.52 15.30
N ARG A 34 15.36 -3.63 16.52
CA ARG A 34 15.07 -2.47 17.38
C ARG A 34 16.25 -1.50 17.54
N TYR A 35 17.45 -2.04 17.63
CA TYR A 35 18.69 -1.29 17.88
C TYR A 35 19.55 -1.08 16.62
N HIS A 36 19.00 -1.34 15.43
CA HIS A 36 19.74 -1.15 14.19
C HIS A 36 20.12 0.33 13.97
N PRO A 37 21.39 0.67 13.66
CA PRO A 37 21.86 2.06 13.56
C PRO A 37 21.03 2.93 12.62
N TYR A 38 20.54 2.37 11.51
CA TYR A 38 19.76 3.12 10.53
C TYR A 38 18.46 3.70 11.10
N ARG A 39 17.87 3.07 12.13
CA ARG A 39 16.68 3.61 12.80
C ARG A 39 16.95 4.97 13.44
N ASN A 40 18.19 5.22 13.86
CA ASN A 40 18.63 6.45 14.54
C ASN A 40 19.22 7.51 13.60
N MET A 41 19.57 7.15 12.36
CA MET A 41 20.14 8.08 11.39
C MET A 41 19.08 9.08 10.93
N ARG A 42 19.13 10.31 11.44
CA ARG A 42 18.19 11.39 11.07
C ARG A 42 18.60 12.09 9.79
N LYS A 43 19.88 12.45 9.69
CA LYS A 43 20.44 13.28 8.61
C LYS A 43 20.37 12.59 7.24
N ASN A 44 20.59 11.28 7.19
CA ASN A 44 20.61 10.50 5.94
C ASN A 44 19.20 10.13 5.43
N PHE A 45 18.17 10.40 6.22
CA PHE A 45 16.79 10.02 5.92
C PHE A 45 15.87 11.24 6.05
N ASN A 46 14.67 11.08 6.59
CA ASN A 46 13.64 12.11 6.67
C ASN A 46 13.77 13.03 7.89
N GLY A 47 14.95 13.17 8.50
CA GLY A 47 15.18 14.03 9.67
C GLY A 47 14.66 13.47 11.00
N HIS A 48 13.95 12.34 10.98
CA HIS A 48 13.34 11.71 12.15
C HIS A 48 14.01 10.37 12.48
N ARG A 49 14.00 10.02 13.76
CA ARG A 49 14.30 8.65 14.22
C ARG A 49 13.06 7.80 14.02
N ASP A 50 13.24 6.55 13.61
CA ASP A 50 12.13 5.60 13.43
C ASP A 50 12.10 4.61 14.59
N THR A 51 11.29 4.89 15.62
CA THR A 51 11.18 4.04 16.82
C THR A 51 9.96 3.12 16.82
N ALA A 52 9.03 3.31 15.88
CA ALA A 52 7.82 2.51 15.77
C ALA A 52 8.12 1.05 15.43
N ARG A 53 7.30 0.13 15.94
CA ARG A 53 7.40 -1.29 15.58
C ARG A 53 6.99 -1.51 14.13
N SER A 54 7.37 -2.66 13.57
CA SER A 54 6.75 -3.13 12.33
C SER A 54 5.23 -3.24 12.52
N PRO A 55 4.45 -3.08 11.44
CA PRO A 55 3.04 -3.40 11.46
C PRO A 55 2.83 -4.82 11.98
N ALA A 56 1.68 -5.05 12.61
CA ALA A 56 1.34 -6.42 12.99
C ALA A 56 1.10 -7.25 11.73
N GLU A 57 1.66 -8.45 11.69
CA GLU A 57 1.31 -9.43 10.65
C GLU A 57 -0.17 -9.76 10.80
N LEU A 58 -0.91 -9.71 9.70
CA LEU A 58 -2.30 -10.18 9.71
C LEU A 58 -2.34 -11.69 9.80
N THR A 59 -3.26 -12.19 10.61
CA THR A 59 -3.64 -13.59 10.58
C THR A 59 -4.39 -13.90 9.27
N GLY A 60 -4.35 -15.16 8.83
CA GLY A 60 -5.07 -15.59 7.63
C GLY A 60 -6.58 -15.29 7.71
N THR A 61 -7.17 -15.38 8.89
CA THR A 61 -8.59 -15.07 9.14
C THR A 61 -8.89 -13.58 8.95
N GLU A 62 -8.03 -12.69 9.46
CA GLU A 62 -8.19 -11.24 9.28
C GLU A 62 -8.04 -10.86 7.80
N LEU A 63 -7.04 -11.41 7.12
CA LEU A 63 -6.84 -11.18 5.70
C LEU A 63 -8.04 -11.67 4.88
N HIS A 64 -8.57 -12.86 5.20
CA HIS A 64 -9.77 -13.41 4.56
C HIS A 64 -10.97 -12.47 4.73
N ASN A 65 -11.24 -12.02 5.95
CA ASN A 65 -12.34 -11.09 6.24
C ASN A 65 -12.20 -9.75 5.50
N LEU A 66 -10.97 -9.26 5.34
CA LEU A 66 -10.68 -8.03 4.59
C LEU A 66 -11.04 -8.17 3.11
N VAL A 67 -10.77 -9.33 2.51
CA VAL A 67 -10.96 -9.54 1.05
C VAL A 67 -12.33 -10.11 0.68
N MET A 68 -13.06 -10.71 1.63
CA MET A 68 -14.36 -11.35 1.37
C MET A 68 -15.39 -10.42 0.71
N GLY A 69 -15.36 -9.13 1.03
CA GLY A 69 -16.30 -8.13 0.47
C GLY A 69 -15.91 -7.56 -0.89
N ILE A 70 -14.75 -7.95 -1.45
CA ILE A 70 -14.23 -7.38 -2.69
C ILE A 70 -14.85 -8.12 -3.89
N THR A 71 -15.81 -7.48 -4.56
CA THR A 71 -16.34 -7.98 -5.83
C THR A 71 -15.34 -7.72 -6.96
N ASN A 72 -14.68 -8.77 -7.42
CA ASN A 72 -13.79 -8.72 -8.58
C ASN A 72 -14.56 -9.09 -9.85
N GLU A 73 -14.70 -8.13 -10.77
CA GLU A 73 -15.16 -8.42 -12.13
C GLU A 73 -13.97 -8.96 -12.95
N PHE A 74 -13.85 -10.27 -13.03
CA PHE A 74 -12.81 -10.91 -13.83
C PHE A 74 -13.20 -10.95 -15.31
N GLY A 75 -12.25 -10.60 -16.19
CA GLY A 75 -12.40 -10.67 -17.65
C GLY A 75 -12.89 -9.37 -18.32
N LYS A 76 -12.75 -9.31 -19.64
CA LYS A 76 -13.27 -8.19 -20.44
C LYS A 76 -14.78 -8.38 -20.64
N LYS A 77 -15.59 -7.37 -20.30
CA LYS A 77 -17.00 -7.34 -20.72
C LYS A 77 -17.05 -7.35 -22.25
N ARG A 78 -17.68 -8.37 -22.85
CA ARG A 78 -17.89 -8.42 -24.30
C ARG A 78 -18.77 -7.23 -24.69
N LYS A 79 -18.35 -6.46 -25.69
CA LYS A 79 -19.24 -5.47 -26.31
C LYS A 79 -20.38 -6.25 -26.98
N VAL A 80 -21.61 -6.11 -26.49
CA VAL A 80 -22.80 -6.53 -27.24
C VAL A 80 -22.85 -5.66 -28.48
N GLY A 81 -22.65 -6.27 -29.66
CA GLY A 81 -22.81 -5.56 -30.93
C GLY A 81 -24.26 -5.14 -31.07
N LYS A 82 -24.51 -3.88 -31.44
CA LYS A 82 -25.85 -3.44 -31.83
C LYS A 82 -26.25 -4.22 -33.09
N THR A 83 -27.23 -5.11 -32.97
CA THR A 83 -27.93 -5.65 -34.15
C THR A 83 -28.60 -4.46 -34.85
N LYS A 84 -28.24 -4.21 -36.11
CA LYS A 84 -28.99 -3.29 -36.96
C LYS A 84 -30.28 -4.01 -37.34
N GLU A 85 -31.41 -3.57 -36.80
CA GLU A 85 -32.71 -3.85 -37.41
C GLU A 85 -32.76 -3.06 -38.73
N ASN A 86 -32.82 -3.78 -39.84
CA ASN A 86 -33.07 -3.18 -41.15
C ASN A 86 -34.56 -2.89 -41.25
N SER A 87 -34.93 -1.62 -41.36
CA SER A 87 -36.22 -1.16 -41.88
C SER A 87 -36.26 -1.25 -43.40
#